data_AF-A0A7C2N682-F1
#
_entry.id   AF-A0A7C2N682-F1
#
_cell.length_a   1.000
_cell.length_b   1.000
_cell.length_c   1.000
_cell.angle_alpha   90.00
_cell.angle_beta   90.00
_cell.angle_gamma   90.00
#
_symmetry.space_group_name_H-M   'P 1'
#
loop_
_entity.id
_entity.type
_entity.pdbx_description
1 polymer ?
#
loop_
_entity_poly.entity_id
_entity_poly.type
_entity_poly.pdbx_seq_one_letter_code
_entity_poly.pdbx_strand_id
1 'polypeptide(L)' 'MPAHIDVDEHEVRLLLAVELYREGRLTLKQAAELAGLCVEDFMRELSRRRVSIINWGGEELEEELRIAERLAREARG' A
#
# COMPACT_ATOMS: atom_id res chain seq x y z
N MET A 1 3.37 -25.68 -10.59
CA MET A 1 4.30 -24.58 -10.90
C MET A 1 5.21 -25.00 -12.05
N PRO A 2 5.54 -24.12 -13.00
CA PRO A 2 6.54 -24.39 -14.03
C PRO A 2 7.91 -24.70 -13.41
N ALA A 3 8.66 -25.62 -14.00
CA ALA A 3 9.84 -26.25 -13.38
C ALA A 3 11.11 -25.36 -13.28
N HIS A 4 11.05 -24.07 -13.60
CA HIS A 4 12.23 -23.19 -13.66
C HIS A 4 11.92 -21.71 -13.41
N ILE A 5 10.99 -21.40 -12.48
CA ILE A 5 10.86 -20.01 -12.05
C ILE A 5 11.94 -19.73 -11.02
N ASP A 6 12.96 -18.98 -11.43
CA ASP A 6 13.96 -18.39 -10.54
C ASP A 6 13.33 -17.14 -9.92
N VAL A 7 12.67 -17.32 -8.76
CA VAL A 7 12.05 -16.22 -8.02
C VAL A 7 12.90 -15.92 -6.79
N ASP A 8 13.30 -14.66 -6.67
CA ASP A 8 13.92 -14.16 -5.45
C ASP A 8 12.96 -14.29 -4.26
N GLU A 9 13.40 -14.93 -3.19
CA GLU A 9 12.63 -15.11 -1.95
C GLU A 9 12.20 -13.76 -1.35
N HIS A 10 13.01 -12.71 -1.53
CA HIS A 10 12.64 -11.36 -1.09
C HIS A 10 11.44 -10.84 -1.89
N GLU A 11 11.45 -11.00 -3.22
CA GLU A 11 10.34 -10.60 -4.08
C GLU A 11 9.05 -11.38 -3.76
N VAL A 12 9.15 -12.67 -3.44
CA VAL A 12 8.00 -13.49 -2.99
C VAL A 12 7.39 -12.92 -1.71
N ARG A 13 8.23 -12.63 -0.70
CA ARG A 13 7.75 -12.03 0.57
C ARG A 13 7.11 -10.67 0.36
N LEU A 14 7.71 -9.83 -0.48
CA LEU A 14 7.19 -8.51 -0.79
C LEU A 14 5.81 -8.61 -1.47
N LEU A 15 5.67 -9.47 -2.48
CA LEU A 15 4.38 -9.68 -3.16
C LEU A 15 3.30 -10.22 -2.21
N LEU A 16 3.65 -11.19 -1.36
CA LEU A 16 2.73 -11.73 -0.37
C LEU A 16 2.29 -10.65 0.63
N ALA A 17 3.23 -9.84 1.14
CA ALA A 17 2.95 -8.75 2.05
C ALA A 17 2.02 -7.70 1.42
N VAL A 18 2.26 -7.36 0.15
CA VAL A 18 1.41 -6.44 -0.62
C VAL A 18 -0.02 -6.97 -0.73
N GLU A 19 -0.22 -8.22 -1.11
CA GLU A 19 -1.57 -8.79 -1.27
C GLU A 19 -2.30 -8.91 0.07
N LEU A 20 -1.63 -9.36 1.13
CA LEU A 20 -2.24 -9.45 2.45
C LEU A 20 -2.60 -8.07 3.03
N TYR A 21 -1.82 -7.03 2.72
CA TYR A 21 -2.16 -5.65 3.05
C TYR A 21 -3.37 -5.15 2.25
N ARG A 22 -3.41 -5.41 0.94
CA ARG A 22 -4.55 -5.06 0.06
C ARG A 22 -5.87 -5.69 0.50
N GLU A 23 -5.83 -6.94 0.96
CA GLU A 23 -6.98 -7.66 1.51
C GLU A 23 -7.37 -7.18 2.93
N GLY A 24 -6.62 -6.25 3.53
CA GLY A 24 -6.85 -5.78 4.90
C GLY A 24 -6.51 -6.81 5.99
N ARG A 25 -5.81 -7.90 5.63
CA ARG A 25 -5.45 -8.99 6.55
C ARG A 25 -4.23 -8.67 7.38
N LEU A 26 -3.34 -7.81 6.87
CA LEU A 26 -2.22 -7.25 7.60
C LEU A 26 -2.35 -5.74 7.68
N THR A 27 -2.01 -5.18 8.82
CA THR A 27 -1.77 -3.74 8.95
C THR A 27 -0.51 -3.35 8.16
N LEU A 28 -0.38 -2.06 7.83
CA LEU A 28 0.79 -1.53 7.11
C LEU A 28 2.12 -1.95 7.77
N LYS A 29 2.19 -1.89 9.12
CA LYS A 29 3.39 -2.27 9.88
C LYS A 29 3.69 -3.76 9.77
N GLN A 30 2.68 -4.62 9.93
CA GLN A 30 2.87 -6.07 9.85
C GLN A 30 3.26 -6.53 8.43
N ALA A 31 2.72 -5.87 7.40
CA ALA A 31 3.09 -6.15 6.02
C ALA A 31 4.54 -5.71 5.73
N ALA A 32 4.98 -4.55 6.25
CA ALA A 32 6.37 -4.13 6.17
C ALA A 32 7.32 -5.12 6.85
N GLU A 33 6.97 -5.60 8.05
CA GLU A 33 7.73 -6.63 8.77
C GLU A 33 7.83 -7.94 7.96
N LEU A 34 6.73 -8.39 7.34
CA LEU A 34 6.71 -9.58 6.48
C LEU A 34 7.60 -9.41 5.23
N ALA A 35 7.64 -8.22 4.66
CA ALA A 35 8.50 -7.89 3.53
C ALA A 35 9.99 -7.73 3.93
N GLY A 36 10.31 -7.70 5.23
CA GLY A 36 11.66 -7.40 5.72
C GLY A 36 12.07 -5.94 5.49
N LEU A 37 11.10 -5.02 5.46
CA LEU A 37 11.29 -3.60 5.20
C LEU A 37 10.87 -2.77 6.42
N CYS A 38 11.40 -1.56 6.53
CA CYS A 38 10.78 -0.57 7.41
C CYS A 38 9.46 -0.08 6.79
N VAL A 39 8.60 0.53 7.62
CA VAL A 39 7.28 1.02 7.18
C VAL A 39 7.39 2.00 6.01
N GLU A 40 8.36 2.92 6.05
CA GLU A 40 8.56 3.92 5.01
C GLU A 40 8.94 3.29 3.67
N ASP A 41 9.86 2.31 3.68
CA ASP A 41 10.27 1.61 2.46
C ASP A 41 9.15 0.74 1.89
N PHE A 42 8.34 0.12 2.75
CA PHE A 42 7.17 -0.62 2.31
C PHE A 42 6.12 0.31 1.64
N MET A 43 5.91 1.51 2.18
CA MET A 43 5.06 2.52 1.53
C MET A 43 5.59 2.98 0.17
N ARG A 44 6.92 3.09 0.02
CA ARG A 44 7.54 3.37 -1.30
C ARG A 44 7.29 2.23 -2.27
N GLU A 45 7.43 0.97 -1.84
CA GLU A 45 7.16 -0.19 -2.69
C GLU A 45 5.70 -0.27 -3.14
N LEU A 46 4.75 -0.04 -2.24
CA LEU A 46 3.32 0.05 -2.61
C LEU A 46 3.07 1.14 -3.67
N SER A 47 3.69 2.32 -3.49
CA SER A 47 3.60 3.45 -4.42
C SER A 47 4.19 3.09 -5.80
N ARG A 48 5.39 2.49 -5.84
CA ARG A 48 6.07 2.07 -7.08
C ARG A 48 5.24 1.04 -7.85
N ARG A 49 4.59 0.13 -7.13
CA ARG A 49 3.79 -0.96 -7.71
C ARG A 49 2.37 -0.53 -8.09
N ARG A 50 2.01 0.75 -7.90
CA ARG A 50 0.65 1.29 -8.11
C ARG A 50 -0.41 0.45 -7.39
N VAL A 51 -0.04 -0.15 -6.27
CA VAL A 51 -1.00 -0.77 -5.39
C VAL A 51 -1.72 0.40 -4.75
N SER A 52 -3.03 0.51 -4.97
CA SER A 52 -3.84 1.48 -4.25
C SER A 52 -3.71 1.17 -2.76
N ILE A 53 -2.83 1.92 -2.09
CA ILE A 53 -2.66 1.94 -0.62
C ILE A 53 -3.98 2.32 0.04
N ILE A 54 -4.80 3.03 -0.74
CA ILE A 54 -6.13 3.49 -0.41
C ILE A 54 -7.13 2.53 -1.08
N ASN A 55 -7.42 1.41 -0.42
CA ASN A 55 -8.66 0.68 -0.66
C ASN A 55 -9.75 1.26 0.26
N TRP A 56 -9.88 2.58 0.28
CA TRP A 56 -11.10 3.20 0.79
C TRP A 56 -12.18 2.86 -0.21
N GLY A 57 -13.27 2.23 0.25
CA GLY A 57 -14.48 2.12 -0.55
C GLY A 57 -14.80 3.49 -1.13
N GLY A 58 -15.34 3.58 -2.34
CA GLY A 58 -15.44 4.83 -3.10
C GLY A 58 -15.94 6.05 -2.30
N GLU A 59 -16.77 5.82 -1.27
CA GLU A 59 -17.25 6.84 -0.33
C GLU A 59 -16.16 7.44 0.59
N GLU A 60 -15.29 6.65 1.21
CA GLU A 60 -14.22 7.18 2.10
C GLU A 60 -13.18 7.98 1.30
N LEU A 61 -12.88 7.55 0.07
CA LEU A 61 -11.95 8.28 -0.82
C LEU A 61 -12.53 9.63 -1.24
N GLU A 62 -13.82 9.69 -1.57
CA GLU A 62 -14.49 10.95 -1.87
C GLU A 62 -14.52 11.89 -0.67
N GLU A 63 -14.82 11.37 0.52
CA GLU A 63 -14.88 12.17 1.74
C GLU A 63 -13.54 12.84 2.04
N GLU A 64 -12.45 12.10 1.88
CA GLU A 64 -11.11 12.60 2.18
C GLU A 64 -10.56 13.53 1.08
N LEU A 65 -10.95 13.30 -0.19
CA LEU A 65 -10.69 14.26 -1.24
C LEU A 65 -11.40 15.60 -0.96
N ARG A 66 -12.67 15.55 -0.50
CA ARG A 66 -13.41 16.76 -0.10
C ARG A 66 -12.73 17.47 1.07
N ILE A 67 -12.24 16.73 2.07
CA ILE A 67 -11.52 17.31 3.21
C ILE A 67 -10.23 18.00 2.74
N ALA A 68 -9.42 17.34 1.92
CA ALA A 68 -8.19 17.90 1.38
C ALA A 68 -8.46 19.18 0.54
N GLU A 69 -9.49 19.17 -0.29
CA GLU A 69 -9.92 20.33 -1.08
C GLU A 69 -10.41 21.51 -0.21
N ARG A 70 -11.04 21.23 0.93
CA ARG A 70 -11.48 22.26 1.88
C ARG A 70 -10.28 22.93 2.54
N LEU A 71 -9.34 22.14 3.05
CA LEU A 71 -8.12 22.65 3.67
C LEU A 71 -7.27 23.47 2.70
N ALA A 72 -7.16 23.03 1.43
CA ALA A 72 -6.47 23.77 0.39
C ALA A 72 -7.11 25.12 0.05
N ARG A 73 -8.44 25.26 0.20
CA ARG A 73 -9.16 26.52 0.04
C ARG A 73 -8.97 27.45 1.23
N GLU A 74 -9.04 26.92 2.45
CA GLU A 74 -8.84 27.67 3.69
C GLU A 74 -7.41 28.23 3.79
N ALA A 75 -6.41 27.50 3.29
CA ALA A 75 -5.02 27.97 3.26
C ALA A 75 -4.74 29.06 2.20
N ARG A 76 -5.70 29.34 1.30
CA ARG A 76 -5.57 30.32 0.21
C ARG A 76 -6.41 31.58 0.41
N GLY A 77 -7.24 31.64 1.45
CA GLY A 77 -8.02 32.81 1.86
C GLY A 77 -7.37 33.53 3.03
#